data_AF-A0A820QYC9-F1
#
_entry.id   AF-A0A820QYC9-F1
#
_cell.length_a   1.000
_cell.length_b   1.000
_cell.length_c   1.000
_cell.angle_alpha   90.00
_cell.angle_beta   90.00
_cell.angle_gamma   90.00
#
_symmetry.space_group_name_H-M   'P 1'
#
loop_
_entity.id
_entity.type
_entity.pdbx_description
1 polymer ?
#
loop_
_entity_poly.entity_id
_entity_poly.type
_entity_poly.pdbx_seq_one_letter_code
_entity_poly.pdbx_strand_id
1 'polypeptide(L)'
;NFPVVISLFSAPNYCDTYNNVAAILKISPDQKLSGIHIQPHGHPFVLPNYENGFQLGERCVVYFATQLLLSFLNMYSPDELAAEDGRMDKTGMELLKKKKLIESMEHAYKEVKKTNNIALNLRGLTPSYKAYKELLARPDV
;
A
#
# COMPACT_ATOMS: atom_id res chain seq x y z
N ASN A 1 -24.56 9.98 -42.26
CA ASN A 1 -24.50 8.76 -41.43
C ASN A 1 -24.33 9.18 -39.98
N PHE A 2 -25.26 8.84 -39.08
CA PHE A 2 -25.23 9.25 -37.66
C PHE A 2 -24.82 8.04 -36.80
N PRO A 3 -23.96 8.21 -35.78
CA PRO A 3 -23.52 7.10 -34.94
C PRO A 3 -24.71 6.48 -34.19
N VAL A 4 -24.79 5.14 -34.21
CA VAL A 4 -25.87 4.40 -33.53
C VAL A 4 -25.69 4.40 -32.01
N VAL A 5 -24.43 4.45 -31.55
CA VAL A 5 -24.07 4.48 -30.12
C VAL A 5 -22.94 5.47 -29.91
N ILE A 6 -23.05 6.28 -28.87
CA ILE A 6 -22.00 7.19 -28.39
C ILE A 6 -21.70 6.80 -26.94
N SER A 7 -20.45 6.46 -26.64
CA SER A 7 -19.96 6.28 -25.27
C SER A 7 -19.28 7.56 -24.81
N LEU A 8 -19.74 8.11 -23.70
CA LEU A 8 -19.19 9.33 -23.11
C LEU A 8 -18.52 9.01 -21.78
N PHE A 9 -17.36 9.61 -21.54
CA PHE A 9 -16.66 9.51 -20.27
C PHE A 9 -16.17 10.87 -19.83
N SER A 10 -16.59 11.31 -18.64
CA SER A 10 -16.44 12.71 -18.21
C SER A 10 -15.49 12.90 -17.03
N ALA A 11 -14.77 11.85 -16.61
CA ALA A 11 -13.73 11.92 -15.57
C ALA A 11 -12.32 11.95 -16.21
N PRO A 12 -11.64 13.11 -16.27
CA PRO A 12 -10.32 13.18 -16.87
C PRO A 12 -9.28 12.56 -15.92
N ASN A 13 -8.26 11.92 -16.47
CA ASN A 13 -7.25 11.16 -15.73
C ASN A 13 -7.85 10.28 -14.63
N TYR A 14 -8.77 9.39 -15.02
CA TYR A 14 -9.47 8.50 -14.11
C TYR A 14 -8.49 7.74 -13.20
N CYS A 15 -8.82 7.67 -11.91
CA CYS A 15 -8.00 7.06 -10.86
C CYS A 15 -6.55 7.56 -10.84
N ASP A 16 -6.29 8.79 -11.27
CA ASP A 16 -4.98 9.45 -11.33
C ASP A 16 -3.89 8.70 -12.13
N THR A 17 -4.30 7.74 -12.97
CA THR A 17 -3.39 6.75 -13.60
C THR A 17 -3.63 6.52 -15.08
N TYR A 18 -4.86 6.76 -15.56
CA TYR A 18 -5.28 6.41 -16.92
C TYR A 18 -4.90 7.47 -17.97
N ASN A 19 -4.59 8.69 -17.54
CA ASN A 19 -4.24 9.81 -18.44
C ASN A 19 -5.25 10.03 -19.59
N ASN A 20 -6.51 9.70 -19.37
CA ASN A 20 -7.57 9.89 -20.35
C ASN A 20 -8.09 11.34 -20.32
N VAL A 21 -8.62 11.78 -21.45
CA VAL A 21 -9.34 13.06 -21.57
C VAL A 21 -10.80 12.83 -21.24
N ALA A 22 -11.44 13.78 -20.56
CA ALA A 22 -12.88 13.76 -20.36
C ALA A 22 -13.61 14.42 -21.53
N ALA A 23 -14.86 14.05 -21.74
CA ALA A 23 -15.72 14.68 -22.72
C ALA A 23 -17.08 15.04 -22.11
N ILE A 24 -17.65 16.15 -22.57
CA ILE A 24 -19.05 16.53 -22.40
C ILE A 24 -19.67 16.65 -23.79
N LEU A 25 -20.91 16.20 -23.94
CA LEU A 25 -21.66 16.31 -25.18
C LEU A 25 -22.66 17.47 -25.09
N LYS A 26 -22.48 18.49 -25.93
CA LYS A 26 -23.38 19.64 -26.03
C LYS A 26 -24.30 19.50 -27.25
N ILE A 27 -25.59 19.55 -26.99
CA ILE A 27 -26.64 19.56 -28.01
C ILE A 27 -27.18 20.99 -28.10
N SER A 28 -27.02 21.62 -29.25
CA SER A 28 -27.48 22.99 -29.51
C SER A 28 -28.94 23.03 -29.96
N PRO A 29 -29.65 24.18 -29.84
CA PRO A 29 -31.03 24.33 -30.30
C PRO A 29 -31.25 24.04 -31.79
N ASP A 30 -30.21 24.23 -32.60
CA ASP A 30 -30.17 23.86 -34.03
C ASP A 30 -29.91 22.35 -34.25
N GLN A 31 -30.08 21.53 -33.21
CA GLN A 31 -29.88 20.08 -33.19
C GLN A 31 -28.46 19.63 -33.57
N LYS A 32 -27.46 20.53 -33.45
CA LYS A 32 -26.06 20.15 -33.65
C LYS A 32 -25.47 19.53 -32.38
N LEU A 33 -24.79 18.41 -32.59
CA LEU A 33 -24.06 17.67 -31.55
C LEU A 33 -22.59 18.11 -31.58
N SER A 34 -22.05 18.53 -30.43
CA SER A 34 -20.66 18.97 -30.30
C SER A 34 -20.01 18.37 -29.05
N GLY A 35 -18.79 17.85 -29.17
CA GLY A 35 -18.01 17.34 -28.05
C GLY A 35 -17.09 18.42 -27.49
N ILE A 36 -17.10 18.59 -26.17
CA ILE A 36 -16.15 19.45 -25.44
C ILE A 36 -15.21 18.53 -24.67
N HIS A 37 -13.91 18.64 -24.93
CA HIS A 37 -12.89 17.87 -24.24
C HIS A 37 -12.33 18.64 -23.03
N ILE A 38 -12.15 17.94 -21.91
CA ILE A 38 -11.68 18.50 -20.65
C ILE A 38 -10.41 17.75 -20.24
N GLN A 39 -9.34 18.51 -19.99
CA GLN A 39 -8.08 18.01 -19.49
C GLN A 39 -8.11 17.88 -17.96
N PRO A 40 -7.31 16.97 -17.37
CA PRO A 40 -7.22 16.87 -15.92
C PRO A 40 -6.62 18.14 -15.31
N HIS A 41 -7.08 18.49 -14.12
CA HIS A 41 -6.54 19.59 -13.31
C HIS A 41 -5.98 19.04 -12.00
N GLY A 42 -5.05 19.76 -11.38
CA GLY A 42 -4.51 19.37 -10.08
C GLY A 42 -5.60 19.35 -9.00
N HIS A 43 -5.60 18.32 -8.16
CA HIS A 43 -6.47 18.20 -7.00
C HIS A 43 -5.65 17.91 -5.73
N PRO A 44 -6.17 18.20 -4.53
CA PRO A 44 -5.50 17.83 -3.29
C PRO A 44 -5.26 16.33 -3.20
N PHE A 45 -4.12 15.95 -2.61
CA PHE A 45 -3.82 14.57 -2.30
C PHE A 45 -4.59 14.12 -1.06
N VAL A 46 -5.18 12.93 -1.14
CA VAL A 46 -5.89 12.28 -0.03
C VAL A 46 -5.29 10.89 0.16
N LEU A 47 -5.02 10.54 1.41
CA LEU A 47 -4.51 9.21 1.72
C LEU A 47 -5.53 8.13 1.33
N PRO A 48 -5.06 6.94 0.89
CA PRO A 48 -5.94 5.82 0.59
C PRO A 48 -6.89 5.52 1.76
N ASN A 49 -8.12 5.12 1.44
CA ASN A 49 -9.17 4.83 2.43
C ASN A 49 -9.50 5.98 3.39
N TYR A 50 -9.21 7.23 3.00
CA TYR A 50 -9.39 8.41 3.85
C TYR A 50 -8.67 8.30 5.20
N GLU A 51 -7.56 7.56 5.21
CA GLU A 51 -6.78 7.36 6.41
C GLU A 51 -6.16 8.68 6.88
N ASN A 52 -6.05 8.88 8.19
CA ASN A 52 -5.36 10.05 8.71
C ASN A 52 -3.82 9.86 8.74
N GLY A 53 -3.10 10.97 8.79
CA GLY A 53 -1.63 10.94 8.81
C GLY A 53 -1.03 10.27 10.05
N PHE A 54 -1.74 10.24 11.18
CA PHE A 54 -1.27 9.58 12.40
C PHE A 54 -1.28 8.05 12.26
N GLN A 55 -2.35 7.47 11.72
CA GLN A 55 -2.45 6.03 11.48
C GLN A 55 -1.40 5.54 10.48
N LEU A 56 -1.12 6.34 9.44
CA LEU A 56 -0.02 6.05 8.52
C LEU A 56 1.33 6.14 9.24
N GLY A 57 1.52 7.21 10.01
CA GLY A 57 2.73 7.44 10.80
C GLY A 57 3.00 6.32 11.81
N GLU A 58 1.98 5.85 12.51
CA GLU A 58 2.05 4.74 13.47
C GLU A 58 2.61 3.48 12.80
N ARG A 59 2.05 3.07 11.66
CA ARG A 59 2.57 1.91 10.91
C ARG A 59 4.00 2.11 10.44
N CYS A 60 4.35 3.32 9.98
CA CYS A 60 5.72 3.65 9.58
C CYS A 60 6.68 3.53 10.77
N VAL A 61 6.33 4.10 11.92
CA VAL A 61 7.15 4.06 13.13
C VAL A 61 7.37 2.63 13.59
N VAL A 62 6.31 1.81 13.66
CA VAL A 62 6.43 0.39 14.04
C VAL A 62 7.35 -0.34 13.07
N TYR A 63 7.17 -0.18 11.76
CA TYR A 63 8.02 -0.82 10.75
C TYR A 63 9.50 -0.44 10.91
N PHE A 64 9.83 0.84 11.02
CA PHE A 64 11.22 1.28 11.16
C PHE A 64 11.82 0.88 12.51
N ALA A 65 11.04 0.90 13.59
CA ALA A 65 11.47 0.43 14.90
C ALA A 65 11.79 -1.07 14.89
N THR A 66 10.92 -1.91 14.28
CA THR A 66 11.16 -3.35 14.10
C THR A 66 12.45 -3.59 13.30
N GLN A 67 12.68 -2.86 12.22
CA GLN A 67 13.89 -2.96 11.39
C GLN A 67 15.17 -2.58 12.16
N LEU A 68 15.11 -1.49 12.92
CA LEU A 68 16.21 -1.02 13.74
C LEU A 68 16.55 -2.05 14.84
N LEU A 69 15.54 -2.51 15.57
CA LEU A 69 15.71 -3.51 16.63
C LEU A 69 16.28 -4.82 16.08
N LEU A 70 15.77 -5.29 14.93
CA LEU A 70 16.28 -6.49 14.30
C LEU A 70 17.74 -6.33 13.87
N SER A 71 18.12 -5.15 13.37
CA SER A 71 19.51 -4.84 13.00
C SER A 71 20.44 -4.95 14.21
N PHE A 72 20.05 -4.39 15.36
CA PHE A 72 20.82 -4.53 16.60
C PHE A 72 20.89 -5.99 17.07
N LEU A 73 19.78 -6.73 17.03
CA LEU A 73 19.75 -8.15 17.42
C LEU A 73 20.53 -9.08 16.46
N ASN A 74 20.80 -8.61 15.25
CA ASN A 74 21.62 -9.34 14.27
C ASN A 74 23.11 -9.06 14.40
N MET A 75 23.52 -8.02 15.15
CA MET A 75 24.94 -7.79 15.44
C MET A 75 25.53 -8.83 16.41
N TYR A 76 24.68 -9.42 17.26
CA TYR A 76 25.10 -10.45 18.20
C TYR A 76 24.99 -11.84 17.59
N SER A 77 26.08 -12.60 17.66
CA SER A 77 26.11 -14.00 17.26
C SER A 77 25.42 -14.91 18.30
N PRO A 78 24.90 -16.07 17.90
CA PRO A 78 24.34 -17.05 18.84
C PRO A 78 25.37 -17.50 19.89
N ASP A 79 26.65 -17.52 19.51
CA ASP A 79 27.76 -17.97 20.35
C ASP A 79 28.08 -16.96 21.46
N GLU A 80 27.98 -15.66 21.17
CA GLU A 80 28.08 -14.59 22.19
C GLU A 80 26.92 -14.60 23.19
N LEU A 81 25.82 -15.29 22.86
CA LEU A 81 24.64 -15.43 23.71
C LEU A 81 24.67 -16.69 24.58
N ALA A 82 25.64 -17.59 24.35
CA ALA A 82 25.86 -18.78 25.15
C ALA A 82 26.79 -18.46 26.34
N ALA A 83 26.52 -19.03 27.51
CA ALA A 83 27.43 -18.92 28.65
C ALA A 83 28.73 -19.69 28.38
N GLU A 84 29.77 -19.43 29.19
CA GLU A 84 31.12 -20.03 29.03
C GLU A 84 31.12 -21.58 29.03
N ASP A 85 30.06 -22.21 29.55
CA ASP A 85 29.82 -23.66 29.55
C ASP A 85 29.05 -24.18 28.32
N GLY A 86 28.83 -23.33 27.30
CA GLY A 86 28.13 -23.66 26.06
C GLY A 86 26.62 -23.81 26.22
N ARG A 87 26.06 -23.46 27.39
CA ARG A 87 24.61 -23.48 27.64
C ARG A 87 24.05 -22.06 27.53
N MET A 88 22.93 -21.90 26.83
CA MET A 88 22.22 -20.62 26.83
C MET A 88 21.57 -20.36 28.18
N ASP A 89 21.80 -19.17 28.75
CA ASP A 89 21.05 -18.67 29.88
C ASP A 89 19.55 -18.49 29.51
N LYS A 90 18.67 -18.50 30.51
CA LYS A 90 17.24 -18.20 30.37
C LYS A 90 17.01 -16.88 29.64
N THR A 91 17.85 -15.87 29.91
CA THR A 91 17.82 -14.57 29.24
C THR A 91 18.11 -14.69 27.73
N GLY A 92 19.11 -15.49 27.36
CA GLY A 92 19.46 -15.75 25.95
C GLY A 92 18.36 -16.51 25.21
N MET A 93 17.73 -17.50 25.85
CA MET A 93 16.57 -18.19 25.29
C MET A 93 15.37 -17.25 25.08
N GLU A 94 15.12 -16.32 26.00
CA GLU A 94 14.04 -15.35 25.87
C GLU A 94 14.32 -14.34 24.75
N LEU A 95 15.56 -13.87 24.63
CA LEU A 95 15.98 -12.96 23.56
C LEU A 95 15.83 -13.62 22.18
N LEU A 96 16.19 -14.91 22.05
CA LEU A 96 16.03 -15.66 20.81
C LEU A 96 14.56 -15.84 20.41
N LYS A 97 13.66 -16.05 21.39
CA LYS A 97 12.22 -16.08 21.15
C LYS A 97 11.69 -14.72 20.65
N LYS A 98 12.10 -13.62 21.30
CA LYS A 98 11.71 -12.26 20.88
C LYS A 98 12.28 -11.90 19.51
N LYS A 99 13.51 -12.30 19.20
CA LYS A 99 14.15 -12.14 17.88
C LYS A 99 13.32 -12.81 16.78
N LYS A 100 12.92 -14.07 16.97
CA LYS A 100 12.06 -14.80 16.01
C LYS A 100 10.71 -14.12 15.78
N LEU A 101 10.12 -13.54 16.83
CA LEU A 101 8.86 -12.78 16.69
C LEU A 101 9.07 -11.53 15.83
N ILE A 102 10.13 -10.76 16.09
CA ILE A 102 10.49 -9.56 15.33
C ILE A 102 10.80 -9.91 13.87
N GLU A 103 11.50 -11.01 13.60
CA GLU A 103 11.74 -11.53 12.24
C GLU A 103 10.44 -11.87 11.51
N SER A 104 9.48 -12.50 12.21
CA SER A 104 8.16 -12.78 11.65
C SER A 104 7.39 -11.51 11.29
N MET A 105 7.42 -10.49 12.16
CA MET A 105 6.82 -9.19 11.89
C MET A 105 7.48 -8.52 10.67
N GLU A 106 8.82 -8.54 10.59
CA GLU A 106 9.57 -7.97 9.49
C GLU A 106 9.20 -8.61 8.14
N HIS A 107 9.04 -9.93 8.13
CA HIS A 107 8.58 -10.68 6.96
C HIS A 107 7.16 -10.27 6.56
N ALA A 108 6.23 -10.16 7.51
CA ALA A 108 4.86 -9.73 7.23
C ALA A 108 4.84 -8.34 6.55
N TYR A 109 5.59 -7.37 7.07
CA TYR A 109 5.68 -6.04 6.46
C TYR A 109 6.32 -6.06 5.06
N LYS A 110 7.32 -6.91 4.81
CA LYS A 110 7.92 -7.08 3.47
C LYS A 110 6.89 -7.57 2.45
N GLU A 111 6.03 -8.51 2.83
CA GLU A 111 4.96 -9.01 1.96
C GLU A 111 3.93 -7.92 1.65
N VAL A 112 3.47 -7.17 2.66
CA VAL A 112 2.56 -6.02 2.45
C VAL A 112 3.16 -5.02 1.45
N LYS A 113 4.44 -4.69 1.61
CA LYS A 113 5.14 -3.77 0.71
C LYS A 113 5.21 -4.30 -0.72
N LYS A 114 5.46 -5.60 -0.91
CA LYS A 114 5.44 -6.25 -2.24
C LYS A 114 4.06 -6.15 -2.88
N THR A 115 2.99 -6.48 -2.15
CA THR A 115 1.61 -6.41 -2.66
C THR A 115 1.24 -4.98 -3.04
N ASN A 116 1.62 -3.99 -2.22
CA ASN A 116 1.39 -2.58 -2.54
C ASN A 116 2.16 -2.14 -3.81
N ASN A 117 3.42 -2.55 -3.97
CA ASN A 117 4.18 -2.25 -5.17
C ASN A 117 3.56 -2.88 -6.43
N ILE A 118 3.05 -4.11 -6.33
CA ILE A 118 2.33 -4.76 -7.43
C ILE A 118 1.06 -3.96 -7.77
N ALA A 119 0.28 -3.54 -6.78
CA ALA A 119 -0.92 -2.74 -6.99
C ALA A 119 -0.61 -1.39 -7.67
N LEU A 120 0.48 -0.72 -7.26
CA LEU A 120 0.97 0.52 -7.88
C LEU A 120 1.37 0.30 -9.34
N ASN A 121 2.15 -0.76 -9.61
CA ASN A 121 2.59 -1.09 -10.98
C ASN A 121 1.42 -1.43 -11.90
N LEU A 122 0.38 -2.06 -11.36
CA LEU A 122 -0.83 -2.43 -12.09
C LEU A 122 -1.84 -1.27 -12.21
N ARG A 123 -1.52 -0.05 -11.71
CA ARG A 123 -2.32 1.17 -11.88
C ARG A 123 -3.83 0.99 -11.57
N GLY A 124 -4.15 0.18 -10.55
CA GLY A 124 -5.55 -0.07 -10.17
C GLY A 124 -6.29 -1.13 -11.01
N LEU A 125 -5.60 -1.89 -11.87
CA LEU A 125 -6.17 -3.06 -12.58
C LEU A 125 -6.35 -4.30 -11.68
N THR A 126 -6.11 -4.18 -10.38
CA THR A 126 -6.31 -5.28 -9.43
C THR A 126 -7.61 -5.12 -8.65
N PRO A 127 -8.33 -6.21 -8.34
CA PRO A 127 -9.44 -6.20 -7.40
C PRO A 127 -8.91 -6.11 -5.95
N SER A 128 -8.17 -5.03 -5.62
CA SER A 128 -7.42 -4.92 -4.36
C SER A 128 -8.21 -4.15 -3.31
N TYR A 129 -9.38 -4.67 -2.95
CA TYR A 129 -9.99 -4.38 -1.64
C TYR A 129 -9.94 -5.61 -0.71
N LYS A 130 -9.95 -6.82 -1.29
CA LYS A 130 -10.01 -8.07 -0.51
C LYS A 130 -8.67 -8.39 0.20
N ALA A 131 -7.55 -8.23 -0.50
CA ALA A 131 -6.22 -8.48 0.06
C ALA A 131 -5.85 -7.50 1.20
N TYR A 132 -6.21 -6.22 1.05
CA TYR A 132 -5.97 -5.20 2.08
C TYR A 132 -6.80 -5.47 3.35
N LYS A 133 -8.05 -5.91 3.18
CA LYS A 133 -8.97 -6.20 4.29
C LYS A 133 -8.61 -7.48 5.05
N GLU A 134 -8.15 -8.52 4.34
CA GLU A 134 -7.71 -9.79 4.96
C GLU A 134 -6.42 -9.65 5.79
N LEU A 135 -5.60 -8.65 5.48
CA LEU A 135 -4.33 -8.41 6.17
C LEU A 135 -4.51 -7.55 7.44
N LEU A 136 -5.46 -6.60 7.42
CA LEU A 136 -5.87 -5.81 8.60
C LEU A 136 -6.80 -6.55 9.57
N ALA A 137 -7.47 -7.62 9.11
CA ALA A 137 -8.44 -8.37 9.91
C ALA A 137 -7.83 -9.54 10.71
N ARG A 138 -6.51 -9.75 10.67
CA ARG A 138 -5.86 -10.78 11.50
C ARG A 138 -5.72 -10.26 12.94
N PRO A 139 -6.38 -10.87 13.94
CA PRO A 139 -6.25 -10.48 15.34
C PRO A 139 -4.92 -10.94 15.99
N ASP A 140 -4.08 -11.64 15.23
CA ASP A 140 -2.97 -12.45 15.76
C ASP A 140 -1.58 -11.88 15.38
N VAL A 141 -1.46 -10.57 15.18
CA VAL A 141 -0.19 -9.83 15.12
C VAL A 141 -0.22 -8.68 16.10
#